data_AF-A0A7V3N8L4-F1
#
_entry.id   AF-A0A7V3N8L4-F1
#
_cell.length_a   1.000
_cell.length_b   1.000
_cell.length_c   1.000
_cell.angle_alpha   90.00
_cell.angle_beta   90.00
_cell.angle_gamma   90.00
#
_symmetry.space_group_name_H-M   'P 1'
#
loop_
_entity.id
_entity.type
_entity.pdbx_description
1 polymer ?
#
loop_
_entity_poly.entity_id
_entity_poly.type
_entity_poly.pdbx_seq_one_letter_code
_entity_poly.pdbx_strand_id
1 'polypeptide(L)'
;MRRNLIWYWALVVGGLGAARGIAVWGYNPPVDSVGPLEVRIEGPSELQRLETPVPIRVVLENRSAGTVRGTVELKVIDRWRAEPGQPTSFAVKGKEKTSVEFRVTAGRGSYSAHYPIAALVRFQAAGQEYLAHPILVVATSFPQSPPAPFGLQWQPVRLAPDSRLALWQIPARRVVVAVFGQKPQVMPLGWQGSEPQTGGTVLVDQPVAGGQRREGLRAHPPWQKGQVGTVWVEYPVQLPRAEPIRLDFANAMTPEGHSDGVTFRVRVAPWDAPAQELGKVAFERHTAAKAWEPAQADLTAWAGQTVRIQLESHPGPKNNTGWDSCFWAEPTLCAGQPPSPAPFPPQDLANSRRLGSVGQAKRFDVHVWPGRRGLLDSAVAFVQQGRMLAFRGFEVRVLGSRLDDDRSPLVLQKVVEEPDEGLKLRHRFESPLGPFDLVGRLGVENGALRARFWLENTPAPRPWVHVHLEDVAAGPWSQPARQVYAGQGNVIRQPGPFRLGFDGHQLSTSFVGFDFEEASLVQGVDVPPDHLEISPERRHYSLHVPHNQTMTFIADADVWLGVKAWRSVNGLKAAGGVPRVAGRFVFDLWGGRYADLAHGLRQSFCYGLTDA
;
A
#
# COMPACT_ATOMS: atom_id res chain seq x y z
N MET A 1 -24.21 -7.56 35.50
CA MET A 1 -23.00 -8.39 35.70
C MET A 1 -22.95 -9.45 34.61
N ARG A 2 -22.32 -9.13 33.48
CA ARG A 2 -22.20 -10.03 32.32
C ARG A 2 -20.72 -10.35 32.11
N ARG A 3 -20.42 -11.66 32.05
CA ARG A 3 -19.10 -12.24 31.81
C ARG A 3 -18.70 -12.01 30.34
N ASN A 4 -17.60 -11.32 30.13
CA ASN A 4 -16.88 -11.28 28.85
C ASN A 4 -15.76 -12.34 28.91
N LEU A 5 -15.82 -13.31 28.00
CA LEU A 5 -14.78 -14.31 27.79
C LEU A 5 -13.91 -13.82 26.63
N ILE A 6 -12.71 -13.32 26.93
CA ILE A 6 -11.70 -12.93 25.95
C ILE A 6 -10.71 -14.09 25.84
N TRP A 7 -10.59 -14.69 24.67
CA TRP A 7 -9.60 -15.74 24.39
C TRP A 7 -8.27 -15.10 24.00
N TYR A 8 -7.25 -15.28 24.85
CA TYR A 8 -5.85 -14.99 24.55
C TYR A 8 -5.21 -16.23 23.89
N TRP A 9 -4.58 -16.05 22.74
CA TRP A 9 -3.65 -17.04 22.18
C TRP A 9 -2.24 -16.74 22.70
N ALA A 10 -1.69 -17.67 23.49
CA ALA A 10 -0.30 -17.68 23.93
C ALA A 10 0.54 -18.58 23.01
N LEU A 11 1.59 -18.01 22.42
CA LEU A 11 2.66 -18.72 21.73
C LEU A 11 3.60 -19.34 22.77
N VAL A 12 3.68 -20.67 22.80
CA VAL A 12 4.74 -21.39 23.52
C VAL A 12 5.81 -21.83 22.52
N VAL A 13 7.01 -21.30 22.70
CA VAL A 13 8.25 -21.71 22.03
C VAL A 13 8.82 -22.92 22.77
N GLY A 14 9.12 -24.01 22.05
CA GLY A 14 9.82 -25.16 22.60
C GLY A 14 10.50 -26.03 21.52
N GLY A 15 11.83 -25.93 21.46
CA GLY A 15 12.75 -27.07 21.37
C GLY A 15 12.83 -27.93 20.10
N LEU A 16 13.85 -27.63 19.28
CA LEU A 16 14.69 -28.51 18.44
C LEU A 16 14.33 -30.01 18.33
N GLY A 17 14.00 -30.43 17.11
CA GLY A 17 14.08 -31.81 16.63
C GLY A 17 13.73 -31.86 15.15
N ALA A 18 14.67 -32.27 14.30
CA ALA A 18 14.51 -32.28 12.85
C ALA A 18 13.28 -33.08 12.40
N ALA A 19 12.30 -32.39 11.82
CA ALA A 19 11.30 -32.97 10.91
C ALA A 19 10.97 -31.95 9.82
N ARG A 20 11.32 -32.29 8.59
CA ARG A 20 10.91 -31.60 7.37
C ARG A 20 9.38 -31.66 7.24
N GLY A 21 8.78 -30.54 6.84
CA GLY A 21 7.39 -30.46 6.39
C GLY A 21 6.50 -29.70 7.37
N ILE A 22 6.50 -28.37 7.28
CA ILE A 22 5.39 -27.58 7.81
C ILE A 22 4.18 -27.95 6.93
N ALA A 23 3.27 -28.75 7.47
CA ALA A 23 1.97 -28.98 6.86
C ALA A 23 1.25 -27.62 6.75
N VAL A 24 0.64 -27.35 5.60
CA VAL A 24 -0.16 -26.14 5.38
C VAL A 24 -1.43 -26.26 6.25
N TRP A 25 -1.46 -25.54 7.38
CA TRP A 25 -2.52 -25.59 8.40
C TRP A 25 -3.92 -25.12 7.95
N GLY A 26 -4.13 -24.82 6.66
CA GLY A 26 -5.39 -24.29 6.13
C GLY A 26 -6.25 -25.28 5.34
N TYR A 27 -5.71 -26.44 4.94
CA TYR A 27 -6.42 -27.41 4.09
C TYR A 27 -6.46 -28.78 4.73
N ASN A 28 -7.53 -29.54 4.44
CA ASN A 28 -7.59 -30.93 4.88
C ASN A 28 -6.42 -31.74 4.28
N PRO A 29 -5.93 -32.78 4.99
CA PRO A 29 -5.02 -33.74 4.40
C PRO A 29 -5.57 -34.29 3.08
N PRO A 30 -4.71 -34.65 2.10
CA PRO A 30 -5.12 -35.19 0.81
C PRO A 30 -5.56 -36.66 0.94
N VAL A 31 -6.49 -36.94 1.85
CA VAL A 31 -6.97 -38.26 2.24
C VAL A 31 -8.49 -38.26 2.26
N ASP A 32 -9.10 -39.32 1.75
CA ASP A 32 -10.53 -39.58 1.86
C ASP A 32 -10.79 -41.05 2.17
N SER A 33 -11.74 -41.32 3.06
CA SER A 33 -12.12 -42.67 3.50
C SER A 33 -13.60 -42.90 3.18
N VAL A 34 -13.88 -43.77 2.22
CA VAL A 34 -15.24 -44.07 1.76
C VAL A 34 -15.40 -45.58 1.58
N GLY A 35 -16.45 -46.15 2.19
CA GLY A 35 -16.68 -47.58 2.17
C GLY A 35 -15.45 -48.36 2.69
N PRO A 36 -14.98 -49.40 1.98
CA PRO A 36 -13.80 -50.18 2.38
C PRO A 36 -12.45 -49.55 2.02
N LEU A 37 -12.40 -48.42 1.29
CA LEU A 37 -11.15 -47.82 0.84
C LEU A 37 -10.80 -46.56 1.63
N GLU A 38 -9.52 -46.44 1.98
CA GLU A 38 -8.88 -45.14 2.23
C GLU A 38 -7.99 -44.80 1.03
N VAL A 39 -8.14 -43.59 0.51
CA VAL A 39 -7.40 -43.10 -0.65
C VAL A 39 -6.62 -41.86 -0.24
N ARG A 40 -5.33 -41.81 -0.59
CA ARG A 40 -4.44 -40.68 -0.34
C ARG A 40 -3.69 -40.26 -1.61
N ILE A 41 -3.52 -38.97 -1.81
CA ILE A 41 -2.61 -38.43 -2.83
C ILE A 41 -1.27 -38.08 -2.17
N GLU A 42 -0.20 -38.67 -2.70
CA GLU A 42 1.18 -38.32 -2.38
C GLU A 42 1.76 -37.49 -3.53
N GLY A 43 2.30 -36.32 -3.21
CA GLY A 43 2.85 -35.39 -4.19
C GLY A 43 3.68 -34.29 -3.53
N PRO A 44 4.35 -33.43 -4.32
CA PRO A 44 5.11 -32.32 -3.78
C PRO A 44 4.18 -31.31 -3.11
N SER A 45 4.65 -30.71 -2.02
CA SER A 45 3.96 -29.58 -1.38
C SER A 45 4.13 -28.27 -2.15
N GLU A 46 5.19 -28.16 -2.96
CA GLU A 46 5.55 -26.96 -3.71
C GLU A 46 6.11 -27.27 -5.10
N LEU A 47 5.77 -26.45 -6.11
CA LEU A 47 6.42 -26.44 -7.44
C LEU A 47 7.03 -25.09 -7.78
N GLN A 48 8.23 -25.10 -8.35
CA GLN A 48 8.98 -23.88 -8.68
C GLN A 48 9.28 -23.72 -10.17
N ARG A 49 8.87 -24.67 -11.01
CA ARG A 49 9.17 -24.67 -12.44
C ARG A 49 7.93 -24.99 -13.25
N LEU A 50 7.71 -24.20 -14.29
CA LEU A 50 6.70 -24.47 -15.32
C LEU A 50 7.20 -25.55 -16.27
N GLU A 51 6.26 -26.22 -16.94
CA GLU A 51 6.51 -27.20 -18.01
C GLU A 51 7.46 -28.36 -17.58
N THR A 52 7.56 -28.61 -16.28
CA THR A 52 8.34 -29.72 -15.73
C THR A 52 7.39 -30.73 -15.10
N PRO A 53 7.27 -31.95 -15.66
CA PRO A 53 6.42 -32.98 -15.07
C PRO A 53 6.92 -33.41 -13.69
N VAL A 54 6.01 -33.50 -12.72
CA VAL A 54 6.28 -34.01 -11.38
C VAL A 54 5.48 -35.27 -11.09
N PRO A 55 6.06 -36.26 -10.38
CA PRO A 55 5.35 -37.47 -10.02
C PRO A 55 4.28 -37.19 -8.95
N ILE A 56 3.11 -37.78 -9.13
CA ILE A 56 2.00 -37.83 -8.17
C ILE A 56 1.57 -39.28 -8.05
N ARG A 57 1.37 -39.75 -6.82
CA ARG A 57 0.94 -41.13 -6.54
C ARG A 57 -0.40 -41.11 -5.81
N VAL A 58 -1.36 -41.87 -6.33
CA VAL A 58 -2.63 -42.12 -5.62
C VAL A 58 -2.52 -43.48 -4.94
N VAL A 59 -2.44 -43.48 -3.61
CA VAL A 59 -2.33 -44.67 -2.77
C VAL A 59 -3.73 -45.11 -2.35
N LEU A 60 -4.06 -46.38 -2.59
CA LEU A 60 -5.34 -46.99 -2.23
C LEU A 60 -5.10 -48.10 -1.21
N GLU A 61 -5.73 -47.98 -0.04
CA GLU A 61 -5.66 -48.98 1.03
C GLU A 61 -7.03 -49.63 1.22
N ASN A 62 -7.09 -50.95 1.04
CA ASN A 62 -8.31 -51.71 1.21
C ASN A 62 -8.40 -52.29 2.60
N ARG A 63 -9.36 -51.79 3.38
CA ARG A 63 -9.61 -52.19 4.76
C ARG A 63 -10.53 -53.41 4.88
N SER A 64 -11.10 -53.89 3.77
CA SER A 64 -11.95 -55.10 3.76
C SER A 64 -11.15 -56.38 3.51
N ALA A 65 -11.83 -57.54 3.54
CA ALA A 65 -11.23 -58.84 3.20
C ALA A 65 -11.34 -59.18 1.69
N GLY A 66 -12.29 -58.57 0.98
CA GLY A 66 -12.51 -58.81 -0.45
C GLY A 66 -11.59 -57.97 -1.33
N THR A 67 -11.38 -58.40 -2.57
CA THR A 67 -10.66 -57.57 -3.57
C THR A 67 -11.59 -56.45 -4.05
N VAL A 68 -11.09 -55.21 -4.05
CA VAL A 68 -11.79 -54.05 -4.62
C VAL A 68 -11.15 -53.70 -5.96
N ARG A 69 -12.00 -53.45 -6.97
CA ARG A 69 -11.60 -53.04 -8.32
C ARG A 69 -12.31 -51.75 -8.69
N GLY A 70 -11.63 -50.90 -9.44
CA GLY A 70 -12.17 -49.61 -9.82
C GLY A 70 -11.25 -48.84 -10.75
N THR A 71 -11.48 -47.53 -10.83
CA THR A 71 -10.67 -46.60 -11.62
C THR A 71 -10.25 -45.40 -10.79
N VAL A 72 -9.08 -44.83 -11.13
CA VAL A 72 -8.56 -43.57 -10.60
C VAL A 72 -8.39 -42.60 -11.77
N GLU A 73 -8.94 -41.40 -11.64
CA GLU A 73 -8.71 -40.29 -12.57
C GLU A 73 -8.17 -39.08 -11.81
N LEU A 74 -7.08 -38.47 -12.29
CA LEU A 74 -6.65 -37.16 -11.78
C LEU A 74 -7.32 -36.02 -12.55
N LYS A 75 -7.86 -35.06 -11.82
CA LYS A 75 -8.36 -33.78 -12.33
C LYS A 75 -7.50 -32.64 -11.83
N VAL A 76 -7.17 -31.74 -12.75
CA VAL A 76 -6.41 -30.50 -12.52
C VAL A 76 -7.13 -29.35 -13.22
N ILE A 77 -6.74 -28.11 -12.93
CA ILE A 77 -7.41 -26.90 -13.44
C ILE A 77 -6.50 -26.05 -14.34
N ASP A 78 -7.09 -25.06 -15.01
CA ASP A 78 -6.40 -24.07 -15.84
C ASP A 78 -5.52 -24.68 -16.94
N ARG A 79 -4.21 -24.40 -16.90
CA ARG A 79 -3.21 -24.85 -17.87
C ARG A 79 -2.46 -26.10 -17.40
N TRP A 80 -2.88 -26.70 -16.29
CA TRP A 80 -2.26 -27.90 -15.76
C TRP A 80 -2.67 -29.13 -16.55
N ARG A 81 -1.78 -30.11 -16.61
CA ARG A 81 -2.01 -31.39 -17.30
C ARG A 81 -1.64 -32.55 -16.40
N ALA A 82 -2.40 -33.63 -16.48
CA ALA A 82 -2.14 -34.88 -15.77
C ALA A 82 -1.99 -36.03 -16.77
N GLU A 83 -1.01 -36.91 -16.53
CA GLU A 83 -0.71 -38.07 -17.35
C GLU A 83 -0.61 -39.32 -16.46
N PRO A 84 -1.33 -40.41 -16.74
CA PRO A 84 -2.33 -40.55 -17.81
C PRO A 84 -3.54 -39.61 -17.57
N GLY A 85 -4.04 -39.01 -18.65
CA GLY A 85 -5.18 -38.09 -18.61
C GLY A 85 -6.55 -38.78 -18.65
N GLN A 86 -6.58 -40.11 -18.69
CA GLN A 86 -7.78 -40.94 -18.70
C GLN A 86 -7.86 -41.78 -17.41
N PRO A 87 -9.06 -42.24 -17.02
CA PRO A 87 -9.21 -43.12 -15.86
C PRO A 87 -8.35 -44.39 -15.98
N THR A 88 -7.55 -44.65 -14.95
CA THR A 88 -6.66 -45.82 -14.88
C THR A 88 -7.26 -46.87 -13.95
N SER A 89 -7.35 -48.12 -14.41
CA SER A 89 -7.90 -49.20 -13.58
C SER A 89 -6.97 -49.60 -12.44
N PHE A 90 -7.52 -49.98 -11.30
CA PHE A 90 -6.79 -50.59 -10.20
C PHE A 90 -7.49 -51.85 -9.67
N ALA A 91 -6.73 -52.70 -9.01
CA ALA A 91 -7.23 -53.79 -8.19
C ALA A 91 -6.40 -53.89 -6.92
N VAL A 92 -7.06 -53.94 -5.77
CA VAL A 92 -6.41 -54.03 -4.45
C VAL A 92 -7.04 -55.18 -3.67
N LYS A 93 -6.22 -56.17 -3.29
CA LYS A 93 -6.71 -57.31 -2.50
C LYS A 93 -7.12 -56.85 -1.10
N GLY A 94 -7.87 -57.68 -0.40
CA GLY A 94 -8.26 -57.39 0.97
C GLY A 94 -7.04 -57.19 1.86
N LYS A 95 -7.09 -56.19 2.74
CA LYS A 95 -6.01 -55.83 3.68
C LYS A 95 -4.68 -55.44 3.03
N GLU A 96 -4.67 -55.12 1.74
CA GLU A 96 -3.48 -54.68 1.01
C GLU A 96 -3.56 -53.20 0.60
N LYS A 97 -2.41 -52.66 0.16
CA LYS A 97 -2.30 -51.34 -0.45
C LYS A 97 -1.78 -51.47 -1.87
N THR A 98 -2.24 -50.60 -2.75
CA THR A 98 -1.66 -50.41 -4.08
C THR A 98 -1.53 -48.92 -4.39
N SER A 99 -0.86 -48.60 -5.49
CA SER A 99 -0.72 -47.22 -5.93
C SER A 99 -0.81 -47.08 -7.43
N VAL A 100 -1.45 -46.00 -7.88
CA VAL A 100 -1.51 -45.59 -9.28
C VAL A 100 -0.64 -44.35 -9.46
N GLU A 101 0.30 -44.41 -10.40
CA GLU A 101 1.25 -43.34 -10.68
C GLU A 101 0.73 -42.39 -11.75
N PHE A 102 0.94 -41.10 -11.53
CA PHE A 102 0.64 -40.03 -12.46
C PHE A 102 1.81 -39.06 -12.54
N ARG A 103 1.81 -38.24 -13.59
CA ARG A 103 2.64 -37.04 -13.72
C ARG A 103 1.75 -35.84 -13.89
N VAL A 104 2.04 -34.77 -13.16
CA VAL A 104 1.34 -33.50 -13.28
C VAL A 104 2.30 -32.42 -13.75
N THR A 105 1.87 -31.59 -14.68
CA THR A 105 2.68 -30.50 -15.25
C THR A 105 1.91 -29.19 -15.16
N ALA A 106 2.49 -28.18 -14.51
CA ALA A 106 1.98 -26.80 -14.54
C ALA A 106 2.36 -26.15 -15.89
N GLY A 107 1.37 -25.87 -16.73
CA GLY A 107 1.59 -25.28 -18.05
C GLY A 107 1.95 -23.80 -18.00
N ARG A 108 2.57 -23.29 -19.08
CA ARG A 108 2.91 -21.89 -19.28
C ARG A 108 1.66 -21.01 -19.11
N GLY A 109 1.83 -19.92 -18.35
CA GLY A 109 0.72 -19.05 -17.95
C GLY A 109 0.07 -19.45 -16.62
N SER A 110 0.58 -20.46 -15.93
CA SER A 110 0.27 -20.68 -14.50
C SER A 110 0.98 -19.61 -13.66
N TYR A 111 0.33 -19.18 -12.57
CA TYR A 111 0.81 -18.12 -11.67
C TYR A 111 1.27 -18.73 -10.34
N SER A 112 2.04 -17.97 -9.55
CA SER A 112 2.37 -18.39 -8.17
C SER A 112 1.13 -18.31 -7.29
N ALA A 113 0.49 -19.46 -7.02
CA ALA A 113 -0.75 -19.62 -6.28
C ALA A 113 -0.89 -21.05 -5.69
N HIS A 114 -2.04 -21.35 -5.08
CA HIS A 114 -2.41 -22.71 -4.65
C HIS A 114 -3.25 -23.39 -5.72
N TYR A 115 -2.87 -24.61 -6.12
CA TYR A 115 -3.58 -25.38 -7.15
C TYR A 115 -4.07 -26.73 -6.60
N PRO A 116 -5.34 -27.09 -6.84
CA PRO A 116 -5.87 -28.39 -6.44
C PRO A 116 -5.54 -29.47 -7.48
N ILE A 117 -5.09 -30.63 -6.99
CA ILE A 117 -5.00 -31.89 -7.73
C ILE A 117 -6.00 -32.85 -7.08
N ALA A 118 -7.08 -33.16 -7.78
CA ALA A 118 -8.14 -34.03 -7.30
C ALA A 118 -7.96 -35.45 -7.86
N ALA A 119 -8.12 -36.47 -7.03
CA ALA A 119 -8.22 -37.85 -7.49
C ALA A 119 -9.67 -38.34 -7.36
N LEU A 120 -10.29 -38.72 -8.47
CA LEU A 120 -11.62 -39.33 -8.50
C LEU A 120 -11.46 -40.85 -8.55
N VAL A 121 -11.73 -41.52 -7.43
CA VAL A 121 -11.61 -42.98 -7.32
C VAL A 121 -12.99 -43.61 -7.27
N ARG A 122 -13.39 -44.25 -8.37
CA ARG A 122 -14.69 -44.92 -8.52
C ARG A 122 -14.53 -46.42 -8.41
N PHE A 123 -15.34 -47.05 -7.56
CA PHE A 123 -15.31 -48.50 -7.36
C PHE A 123 -16.64 -49.03 -6.86
N GLN A 124 -16.81 -50.35 -6.95
CA GLN A 124 -17.96 -51.06 -6.39
C GLN A 124 -17.51 -51.97 -5.25
N ALA A 125 -18.27 -51.99 -4.16
CA ALA A 125 -18.08 -52.92 -3.05
C ALA A 125 -19.43 -53.27 -2.44
N ALA A 126 -19.63 -54.55 -2.09
CA ALA A 126 -20.88 -55.05 -1.50
C ALA A 126 -22.16 -54.64 -2.26
N GLY A 127 -22.09 -54.58 -3.59
CA GLY A 127 -23.23 -54.20 -4.45
C GLY A 127 -23.54 -52.70 -4.50
N GLN A 128 -22.71 -51.85 -3.88
CA GLN A 128 -22.87 -50.40 -3.89
C GLN A 128 -21.71 -49.70 -4.60
N GLU A 129 -21.99 -48.61 -5.30
CA GLU A 129 -21.00 -47.72 -5.89
C GLU A 129 -20.49 -46.68 -4.90
N TYR A 130 -19.18 -46.46 -4.91
CA TYR A 130 -18.50 -45.47 -4.08
C TYR A 130 -17.61 -44.56 -4.93
N LEU A 131 -17.45 -43.33 -4.46
CA LEU A 131 -16.51 -42.33 -4.98
C LEU A 131 -15.70 -41.77 -3.81
N ALA A 132 -14.41 -42.09 -3.76
CA ALA A 132 -13.47 -41.38 -2.90
C ALA A 132 -12.84 -40.22 -3.68
N HIS A 133 -12.71 -39.06 -3.03
CA HIS A 133 -12.29 -37.81 -3.65
C HIS A 133 -11.30 -37.01 -2.79
N PRO A 134 -10.07 -37.53 -2.55
CA PRO A 134 -9.02 -36.73 -1.93
C PRO A 134 -8.55 -35.61 -2.87
N ILE A 135 -8.12 -34.50 -2.28
CA ILE A 135 -7.58 -33.33 -3.01
C ILE A 135 -6.25 -32.93 -2.37
N LEU A 136 -5.19 -32.86 -3.18
CA LEU A 136 -3.90 -32.31 -2.80
C LEU A 136 -3.83 -30.84 -3.25
N VAL A 137 -3.60 -29.93 -2.31
CA VAL A 137 -3.33 -28.53 -2.62
C VAL A 137 -1.82 -28.33 -2.70
N VAL A 138 -1.34 -27.93 -3.88
CA VAL A 138 0.08 -27.69 -4.17
C VAL A 138 0.34 -26.20 -4.24
N ALA A 139 1.30 -25.70 -3.45
CA ALA A 139 1.77 -24.32 -3.56
C ALA A 139 2.68 -24.17 -4.79
N THR A 140 2.68 -23.01 -5.42
CA THR A 140 3.58 -22.73 -6.54
C THR A 140 4.32 -21.42 -6.36
N SER A 141 5.61 -21.45 -6.68
CA SER A 141 6.52 -20.30 -6.61
C SER A 141 7.37 -20.27 -7.88
N PHE A 142 6.78 -19.75 -8.97
CA PHE A 142 7.51 -19.63 -10.22
C PHE A 142 8.40 -18.38 -10.18
N PRO A 143 9.65 -18.47 -10.67
CA PRO A 143 10.52 -17.31 -10.73
C PRO A 143 9.85 -16.22 -11.58
N GLN A 144 9.43 -15.14 -10.92
CA GLN A 144 9.03 -13.93 -11.62
C GLN A 144 10.31 -13.30 -12.19
N SER A 145 10.23 -12.75 -13.40
CA SER A 145 11.27 -11.82 -13.83
C SER A 145 11.37 -10.74 -12.75
N PRO A 146 12.57 -10.50 -12.17
CA PRO A 146 12.70 -9.43 -11.21
C PRO A 146 12.17 -8.16 -11.88
N PRO A 147 11.36 -7.35 -11.18
CA PRO A 147 10.97 -6.05 -11.70
C PRO A 147 12.24 -5.36 -12.17
N ALA A 148 12.27 -4.85 -13.40
CA ALA A 148 13.37 -4.00 -13.80
C ALA A 148 13.50 -2.91 -12.74
N PRO A 149 14.70 -2.69 -12.16
CA PRO A 149 14.85 -1.65 -11.15
C PRO A 149 14.29 -0.36 -11.74
N PHE A 150 13.39 0.29 -10.99
CA PHE A 150 12.93 1.64 -11.32
C PHE A 150 14.16 2.45 -11.68
N GLY A 151 14.19 3.03 -12.89
CA GLY A 151 15.37 3.62 -13.49
C GLY A 151 15.79 4.95 -12.84
N LEU A 152 15.90 4.97 -11.51
CA LEU A 152 16.44 6.08 -10.75
C LEU A 152 17.83 6.38 -11.28
N GLN A 153 18.05 7.66 -11.56
CA GLN A 153 19.36 8.15 -11.93
C GLN A 153 19.93 8.92 -10.74
N TRP A 154 21.21 8.72 -10.48
CA TRP A 154 21.93 9.52 -9.48
C TRP A 154 22.20 10.90 -10.07
N GLN A 155 21.26 11.82 -9.89
CA GLN A 155 21.32 13.18 -10.39
C GLN A 155 20.96 14.18 -9.30
N PRO A 156 21.62 15.36 -9.24
CA PRO A 156 21.29 16.39 -8.27
C PRO A 156 19.87 16.92 -8.43
N VAL A 157 19.12 16.97 -7.34
CA VAL A 157 17.83 17.66 -7.26
C VAL A 157 18.08 19.14 -7.01
N ARG A 158 17.43 20.01 -7.78
CA ARG A 158 17.59 21.47 -7.62
C ARG A 158 16.75 21.98 -6.46
N LEU A 159 17.37 22.76 -5.57
CA LEU A 159 16.66 23.62 -4.62
C LEU A 159 16.55 25.03 -5.23
N ALA A 160 15.34 25.58 -5.33
CA ALA A 160 15.13 26.94 -5.83
C ALA A 160 15.35 27.99 -4.72
N PRO A 161 15.66 29.26 -5.04
CA PRO A 161 15.57 30.36 -4.08
C PRO A 161 14.16 30.46 -3.47
N ASP A 162 14.06 30.93 -2.24
CA ASP A 162 12.79 31.12 -1.52
C ASP A 162 11.87 29.88 -1.55
N SER A 163 12.47 28.70 -1.41
CA SER A 163 11.78 27.42 -1.50
C SER A 163 12.28 26.41 -0.47
N ARG A 164 11.60 25.26 -0.43
CA ARG A 164 11.92 24.16 0.49
C ARG A 164 12.09 22.86 -0.29
N LEU A 165 12.89 21.94 0.25
CA LEU A 165 13.09 20.60 -0.30
C LEU A 165 13.21 19.57 0.82
N ALA A 166 12.26 18.64 0.89
CA ALA A 166 12.23 17.53 1.83
C ALA A 166 13.17 16.42 1.37
N LEU A 167 14.31 16.24 2.04
CA LEU A 167 15.32 15.27 1.61
C LEU A 167 14.78 13.83 1.62
N TRP A 168 13.99 13.45 2.62
CA TRP A 168 13.43 12.11 2.74
C TRP A 168 12.44 11.75 1.62
N GLN A 169 11.91 12.73 0.89
CA GLN A 169 11.04 12.51 -0.27
C GLN A 169 11.83 12.26 -1.56
N ILE A 170 13.15 12.50 -1.60
CA ILE A 170 13.96 12.25 -2.78
C ILE A 170 14.14 10.73 -2.95
N PRO A 171 13.62 10.13 -4.04
CA PRO A 171 13.74 8.68 -4.25
C PRO A 171 15.15 8.26 -4.63
N ALA A 172 15.88 9.10 -5.38
CA ALA A 172 17.26 8.87 -5.76
C ALA A 172 18.24 9.21 -4.61
N ARG A 173 18.21 8.39 -3.56
CA ARG A 173 19.12 8.48 -2.40
C ARG A 173 20.09 7.30 -2.34
N ARG A 174 21.31 7.53 -1.86
CA ARG A 174 22.30 6.47 -1.63
C ARG A 174 22.43 6.22 -0.13
N VAL A 175 22.29 4.97 0.29
CA VAL A 175 22.59 4.57 1.66
C VAL A 175 23.97 3.93 1.70
N VAL A 176 24.77 4.27 2.70
CA VAL A 176 26.07 3.64 2.93
C VAL A 176 26.08 3.03 4.33
N VAL A 177 26.43 1.76 4.39
CA VAL A 177 26.60 1.00 5.63
C VAL A 177 28.09 0.76 5.82
N ALA A 178 28.67 1.25 6.92
CA ALA A 178 30.11 1.16 7.15
C ALA A 178 30.39 0.51 8.50
N VAL A 179 30.82 -0.75 8.49
CA VAL A 179 31.39 -1.43 9.66
C VAL A 179 32.79 -0.87 9.91
N PHE A 180 33.11 -0.54 11.16
CA PHE A 180 34.42 0.02 11.51
C PHE A 180 35.54 -0.99 11.18
N GLY A 181 36.61 -0.47 10.58
CA GLY A 181 37.73 -1.28 10.10
C GLY A 181 37.47 -2.04 8.79
N GLN A 182 36.29 -1.89 8.17
CA GLN A 182 35.97 -2.48 6.87
C GLN A 182 35.71 -1.40 5.82
N LYS A 183 35.72 -1.79 4.55
CA LYS A 183 35.36 -0.89 3.45
C LYS A 183 33.84 -0.60 3.51
N PRO A 184 33.41 0.67 3.47
CA PRO A 184 31.99 1.02 3.42
C PRO A 184 31.26 0.38 2.24
N GLN A 185 30.07 -0.15 2.49
CA GLN A 185 29.20 -0.74 1.49
C GLN A 185 28.17 0.28 1.02
N VAL A 186 28.19 0.57 -0.28
CA VAL A 186 27.18 1.41 -0.94
C VAL A 186 26.00 0.53 -1.34
N MET A 187 24.81 0.87 -0.87
CA MET A 187 23.57 0.16 -1.22
C MET A 187 23.06 0.62 -2.60
N PRO A 188 22.20 -0.18 -3.27
CA PRO A 188 21.54 0.24 -4.50
C PRO A 188 20.82 1.59 -4.36
N LEU A 189 20.67 2.32 -5.47
CA LEU A 189 20.00 3.62 -5.46
C LEU A 189 18.53 3.48 -5.04
N GLY A 190 18.07 4.33 -4.11
CA GLY A 190 16.73 4.27 -3.55
C GLY A 190 16.52 3.16 -2.52
N TRP A 191 17.59 2.46 -2.11
CA TRP A 191 17.49 1.39 -1.13
C TRP A 191 16.87 1.84 0.20
N GLN A 192 16.09 0.94 0.78
CA GLN A 192 15.57 0.99 2.15
C GLN A 192 15.43 -0.43 2.67
N GLY A 193 15.55 -0.61 3.98
CA GLY A 193 15.47 -1.92 4.64
C GLY A 193 16.57 -2.07 5.68
N SER A 194 16.85 -3.33 5.99
CA SER A 194 17.97 -3.74 6.84
C SER A 194 18.96 -4.53 5.98
N GLU A 195 20.25 -4.16 6.03
CA GLU A 195 21.32 -4.89 5.36
C GLU A 195 21.50 -6.25 6.07
N PRO A 196 21.33 -7.40 5.39
CA PRO A 196 21.22 -8.70 6.06
C PRO A 196 22.45 -9.19 6.83
N GLN A 197 23.66 -8.69 6.53
CA GLN A 197 24.88 -9.16 7.19
C GLN A 197 25.14 -8.43 8.51
N THR A 198 24.83 -7.13 8.53
CA THR A 198 25.21 -6.15 9.56
C THR A 198 24.02 -5.71 10.41
N GLY A 199 22.80 -5.85 9.90
CA GLY A 199 21.58 -5.28 10.48
C GLY A 199 21.45 -3.76 10.35
N GLY A 200 22.40 -3.09 9.66
CA GLY A 200 22.34 -1.66 9.40
C GLY A 200 21.07 -1.31 8.64
N THR A 201 20.29 -0.37 9.18
CA THR A 201 18.91 -0.13 8.73
C THR A 201 18.71 1.33 8.34
N VAL A 202 18.02 1.56 7.22
CA VAL A 202 17.47 2.86 6.83
C VAL A 202 16.09 2.65 6.21
N LEU A 203 15.08 3.35 6.73
CA LEU A 203 13.70 3.31 6.24
C LEU A 203 13.16 4.73 6.16
N VAL A 204 12.40 5.05 5.10
CA VAL A 204 11.50 6.21 5.10
C VAL A 204 10.22 5.77 5.81
N ASP A 205 9.84 6.46 6.89
CA ASP A 205 8.77 6.03 7.81
C ASP A 205 8.12 7.26 8.48
N GLN A 206 7.12 7.01 9.33
CA GLN A 206 6.49 8.00 10.20
C GLN A 206 6.74 7.64 11.69
N PRO A 207 7.98 7.76 12.19
CA PRO A 207 8.32 7.43 13.57
C PRO A 207 7.52 8.24 14.59
N VAL A 208 7.34 7.64 15.77
CA VAL A 208 6.71 8.27 16.94
C VAL A 208 7.76 8.46 18.02
N ALA A 209 7.93 9.69 18.48
CA ALA A 209 8.76 10.02 19.63
C ALA A 209 8.07 11.12 20.45
N GLY A 210 8.18 11.08 21.78
CA GLY A 210 7.49 12.03 22.66
C GLY A 210 5.96 12.10 22.46
N GLY A 211 5.33 11.00 22.03
CA GLY A 211 3.89 10.97 21.72
C GLY A 211 3.48 11.64 20.41
N GLN A 212 4.43 12.18 19.63
CA GLN A 212 4.16 12.85 18.36
C GLN A 212 4.68 12.01 17.19
N ARG A 213 3.83 11.81 16.18
CA ARG A 213 4.19 11.17 14.91
C ARG A 213 4.72 12.21 13.93
N ARG A 214 5.87 11.96 13.31
CA ARG A 214 6.45 12.83 12.26
C ARG A 214 6.98 12.00 11.10
N GLU A 215 6.99 12.56 9.90
CA GLU A 215 7.57 11.88 8.73
C GLU A 215 9.10 12.02 8.72
N GLY A 216 9.80 11.07 8.11
CA GLY A 216 11.24 11.20 7.91
C GLY A 216 11.94 9.86 7.75
N LEU A 217 13.11 9.73 8.36
CA LEU A 217 13.95 8.55 8.28
C LEU A 217 14.05 7.86 9.63
N ARG A 218 13.93 6.53 9.64
CA ARG A 218 14.42 5.66 10.69
C ARG A 218 15.77 5.10 10.27
N ALA A 219 16.73 5.12 11.18
CA ALA A 219 18.02 4.50 10.99
C ALA A 219 18.40 3.60 12.18
N HIS A 220 19.30 2.66 11.92
CA HIS A 220 20.02 1.93 12.95
C HIS A 220 21.43 1.62 12.40
N PRO A 221 22.51 1.96 13.11
CA PRO A 221 23.86 1.55 12.70
C PRO A 221 24.02 0.02 12.72
N PRO A 222 25.04 -0.56 12.04
CA PRO A 222 25.39 -1.98 12.16
C PRO A 222 25.41 -2.49 13.61
N TRP A 223 24.79 -3.64 13.88
CA TRP A 223 24.70 -4.19 15.24
C TRP A 223 24.69 -5.73 15.30
N GLN A 224 24.39 -6.40 14.19
CA GLN A 224 24.28 -7.85 14.17
C GLN A 224 25.66 -8.51 14.15
N LYS A 225 25.73 -9.71 14.75
CA LYS A 225 26.93 -10.57 14.74
C LYS A 225 28.20 -9.87 15.26
N GLY A 226 28.03 -8.94 16.22
CA GLY A 226 29.12 -8.17 16.81
C GLY A 226 29.72 -7.12 15.88
N GLN A 227 29.10 -6.85 14.72
CA GLN A 227 29.55 -5.81 13.82
C GLN A 227 29.05 -4.45 14.32
N VAL A 228 29.97 -3.51 14.37
CA VAL A 228 29.75 -2.16 14.90
C VAL A 228 30.23 -1.17 13.85
N GLY A 229 29.44 -0.14 13.59
CA GLY A 229 29.70 0.77 12.48
C GLY A 229 28.77 1.96 12.47
N THR A 230 28.83 2.74 11.39
CA THR A 230 27.96 3.89 11.14
C THR A 230 27.12 3.66 9.89
N VAL A 231 25.99 4.37 9.80
CA VAL A 231 25.16 4.41 8.59
C VAL A 231 24.89 5.85 8.21
N TRP A 232 24.90 6.15 6.91
CA TRP A 232 24.47 7.45 6.44
C TRP A 232 23.68 7.38 5.15
N VAL A 233 22.82 8.39 4.96
CA VAL A 233 22.02 8.58 3.77
C VAL A 233 22.50 9.81 3.02
N GLU A 234 22.68 9.68 1.72
CA GLU A 234 23.18 10.74 0.86
C GLU A 234 22.13 11.22 -0.14
N TYR A 235 22.02 12.54 -0.24
CA TYR A 235 21.13 13.23 -1.16
C TYR A 235 21.94 14.14 -2.08
N PRO A 236 21.79 13.98 -3.41
CA PRO A 236 22.47 14.82 -4.36
C PRO A 236 21.64 16.10 -4.58
N VAL A 237 22.22 17.27 -4.29
CA VAL A 237 21.48 18.53 -4.34
C VAL A 237 22.28 19.63 -5.04
N GLN A 238 21.62 20.38 -5.90
CA GLN A 238 22.12 21.65 -6.42
C GLN A 238 21.56 22.80 -5.56
N LEU A 239 22.44 23.44 -4.78
CA LEU A 239 22.08 24.57 -3.92
C LEU A 239 22.02 25.88 -4.72
N PRO A 240 21.04 26.76 -4.46
CA PRO A 240 20.94 28.05 -5.12
C PRO A 240 22.02 29.00 -4.60
N ARG A 241 22.32 30.07 -5.36
CA ARG A 241 23.03 31.25 -4.83
C ARG A 241 22.04 32.15 -4.09
N ALA A 242 21.55 31.66 -2.95
CA ALA A 242 20.62 32.37 -2.08
C ALA A 242 21.07 32.19 -0.63
N GLU A 243 20.78 33.16 0.23
CA GLU A 243 21.14 33.11 1.64
C GLU A 243 19.95 33.55 2.50
N PRO A 244 19.73 32.94 3.68
CA PRO A 244 20.46 31.79 4.21
C PRO A 244 20.06 30.47 3.52
N ILE A 245 20.92 29.46 3.60
CA ILE A 245 20.57 28.06 3.29
C ILE A 245 20.68 27.26 4.57
N ARG A 246 19.58 26.66 4.99
CA ARG A 246 19.53 25.85 6.21
C ARG A 246 18.93 24.48 5.95
N LEU A 247 19.35 23.49 6.73
CA LEU A 247 18.68 22.21 6.86
C LEU A 247 17.99 22.15 8.22
N ASP A 248 16.66 22.19 8.23
CA ASP A 248 15.82 22.06 9.43
C ASP A 248 15.44 20.59 9.64
N PHE A 249 15.54 20.08 10.87
CA PHE A 249 15.19 18.70 11.23
C PHE A 249 14.91 18.55 12.73
N ALA A 250 14.46 17.38 13.15
CA ALA A 250 14.54 16.97 14.56
C ALA A 250 15.09 15.56 14.69
N ASN A 251 15.80 15.29 15.78
CA ASN A 251 16.28 13.95 16.10
C ASN A 251 15.57 13.40 17.33
N ALA A 252 15.44 12.08 17.37
CA ALA A 252 15.03 11.34 18.55
C ALA A 252 15.53 9.89 18.41
N MET A 253 15.46 9.16 19.50
CA MET A 253 15.71 7.73 19.56
C MET A 253 14.46 6.97 19.96
N THR A 254 14.47 5.66 19.74
CA THR A 254 13.40 4.79 20.19
C THR A 254 13.20 4.92 21.71
N PRO A 255 11.95 4.94 22.21
CA PRO A 255 11.70 5.15 23.65
C PRO A 255 12.23 4.02 24.55
N GLU A 256 12.36 2.81 24.02
CA GLU A 256 12.75 1.60 24.75
C GLU A 256 14.25 1.31 24.65
N GLY A 257 14.87 0.83 25.74
CA GLY A 257 16.24 0.32 25.73
C GLY A 257 17.26 1.14 26.52
N HIS A 258 18.51 0.67 26.45
CA HIS A 258 19.65 1.14 27.24
C HIS A 258 20.82 1.64 26.37
N SER A 259 20.50 2.22 25.21
CA SER A 259 21.50 2.88 24.36
C SER A 259 22.26 3.95 25.14
N ASP A 260 23.54 4.15 24.81
CA ASP A 260 24.34 5.27 25.31
C ASP A 260 24.20 6.53 24.44
N GLY A 261 23.35 6.49 23.41
CA GLY A 261 23.00 7.62 22.54
C GLY A 261 23.58 7.50 21.14
N VAL A 262 22.93 8.17 20.19
CA VAL A 262 23.39 8.27 18.79
C VAL A 262 24.00 9.64 18.56
N THR A 263 25.12 9.67 17.84
CA THR A 263 25.70 10.91 17.33
C THR A 263 25.20 11.16 15.91
N PHE A 264 24.37 12.18 15.77
CA PHE A 264 23.82 12.65 14.51
C PHE A 264 24.75 13.69 13.90
N ARG A 265 25.08 13.54 12.61
CA ARG A 265 25.83 14.55 11.87
C ARG A 265 25.18 14.88 10.55
N VAL A 266 25.19 16.17 10.22
CA VAL A 266 24.95 16.65 8.86
C VAL A 266 26.33 16.93 8.27
N ARG A 267 26.63 16.30 7.14
CA ARG A 267 27.87 16.55 6.40
C ARG A 267 27.58 16.98 4.98
N VAL A 268 28.52 17.72 4.41
CA VAL A 268 28.47 18.17 3.01
C VAL A 268 29.73 17.71 2.31
N ALA A 269 29.56 16.84 1.32
CA ALA A 269 30.64 16.39 0.44
C ALA A 269 30.48 17.03 -0.95
N PRO A 270 31.59 17.27 -1.69
CA PRO A 270 31.51 17.62 -3.10
C PRO A 270 30.71 16.59 -3.91
N TRP A 271 30.05 17.05 -4.97
CA TRP A 271 29.25 16.19 -5.86
C TRP A 271 30.07 15.02 -6.46
N ASP A 272 31.29 15.32 -6.87
CA ASP A 272 32.23 14.43 -7.56
C ASP A 272 33.11 13.61 -6.61
N ALA A 273 33.04 13.85 -5.30
CA ALA A 273 33.79 13.07 -4.33
C ALA A 273 33.34 11.59 -4.32
N PRO A 274 34.27 10.63 -4.08
CA PRO A 274 33.97 9.20 -3.98
C PRO A 274 32.76 8.86 -3.11
N ALA A 275 32.01 7.84 -3.53
CA ALA A 275 30.73 7.44 -2.92
C ALA A 275 30.78 7.09 -1.42
N GLN A 276 31.96 6.74 -0.92
CA GLN A 276 32.20 6.26 0.45
C GLN A 276 32.84 7.34 1.33
N GLU A 277 33.14 8.51 0.77
CA GLU A 277 33.83 9.57 1.47
C GLU A 277 32.85 10.43 2.27
N LEU A 278 33.15 10.64 3.55
CA LEU A 278 32.42 11.55 4.42
C LEU A 278 32.86 12.99 4.17
N GLY A 279 31.90 13.89 4.03
CA GLY A 279 32.13 15.31 3.82
C GLY A 279 32.46 16.09 5.10
N LYS A 280 32.58 17.41 4.94
CA LYS A 280 32.77 18.35 6.04
C LYS A 280 31.55 18.37 6.95
N VAL A 281 31.75 18.36 8.26
CA VAL A 281 30.66 18.45 9.25
C VAL A 281 30.09 19.87 9.26
N ALA A 282 28.79 19.99 9.01
CA ALA A 282 28.04 21.24 9.14
C ALA A 282 27.25 21.30 10.46
N PHE A 283 26.93 20.14 11.04
CA PHE A 283 26.26 20.01 12.33
C PHE A 283 26.62 18.67 12.98
N GLU A 284 26.75 18.66 14.31
CA GLU A 284 26.94 17.46 15.11
C GLU A 284 26.21 17.58 16.44
N ARG A 285 25.51 16.50 16.83
CA ARG A 285 24.93 16.36 18.17
C ARG A 285 24.86 14.90 18.58
N HIS A 286 25.31 14.62 19.80
CA HIS A 286 25.07 13.35 20.47
C HIS A 286 23.84 13.47 21.38
N THR A 287 22.90 12.53 21.29
CA THR A 287 21.70 12.54 22.12
C THR A 287 21.17 11.13 22.37
N ALA A 288 20.53 10.95 23.52
CA ALA A 288 19.73 9.78 23.88
C ALA A 288 18.24 10.16 24.09
N ALA A 289 17.81 11.30 23.56
CA ALA A 289 16.47 11.84 23.76
C ALA A 289 15.40 10.94 23.12
N LYS A 290 14.33 10.69 23.88
CA LYS A 290 13.15 9.90 23.48
C LYS A 290 12.00 10.77 22.97
N ALA A 291 12.21 12.08 22.97
CA ALA A 291 11.31 13.09 22.43
C ALA A 291 12.04 13.86 21.33
N TRP A 292 11.28 14.54 20.46
CA TRP A 292 11.84 15.28 19.34
C TRP A 292 12.70 16.45 19.81
N GLU A 293 13.98 16.44 19.43
CA GLU A 293 14.89 17.56 19.63
C GLU A 293 15.12 18.28 18.29
N PRO A 294 14.53 19.47 18.08
CA PRO A 294 14.77 20.24 16.86
C PRO A 294 16.25 20.62 16.73
N ALA A 295 16.70 20.73 15.50
CA ALA A 295 18.04 21.17 15.14
C ALA A 295 18.05 21.82 13.76
N GLN A 296 19.10 22.58 13.51
CA GLN A 296 19.34 23.24 12.24
C GLN A 296 20.83 23.17 11.92
N ALA A 297 21.15 22.88 10.66
CA ALA A 297 22.50 23.02 10.12
C ALA A 297 22.53 24.20 9.16
N ASP A 298 23.50 25.10 9.31
CA ASP A 298 23.76 26.17 8.36
C ASP A 298 24.59 25.63 7.19
N LEU A 299 24.04 25.71 5.99
CA LEU A 299 24.65 25.26 4.74
C LEU A 299 25.01 26.43 3.81
N THR A 300 24.94 27.67 4.29
CA THR A 300 25.18 28.88 3.51
C THR A 300 26.58 28.91 2.88
N ALA A 301 27.59 28.32 3.55
CA ALA A 301 28.95 28.19 3.01
C ALA A 301 29.05 27.38 1.69
N TRP A 302 28.02 26.61 1.34
CA TRP A 302 27.94 25.84 0.10
C TRP A 302 26.95 26.44 -0.92
N ALA A 303 26.49 27.68 -0.72
CA ALA A 303 25.59 28.35 -1.66
C ALA A 303 26.15 28.35 -3.09
N GLY A 304 25.27 28.06 -4.05
CA GLY A 304 25.60 27.94 -5.48
C GLY A 304 26.38 26.69 -5.89
N GLN A 305 26.69 25.77 -4.96
CA GLN A 305 27.43 24.55 -5.26
C GLN A 305 26.48 23.37 -5.50
N THR A 306 26.97 22.37 -6.23
CA THR A 306 26.33 21.04 -6.30
C THR A 306 27.06 20.14 -5.31
N VAL A 307 26.31 19.55 -4.37
CA VAL A 307 26.87 18.83 -3.22
C VAL A 307 26.11 17.54 -2.95
N ARG A 308 26.68 16.68 -2.11
CA ARG A 308 26.00 15.57 -1.46
C ARG A 308 25.79 15.92 0.00
N ILE A 309 24.54 16.00 0.43
CA ILE A 309 24.20 16.13 1.85
C ILE A 309 24.13 14.72 2.44
N GLN A 310 24.87 14.50 3.52
CA GLN A 310 24.93 13.22 4.20
C GLN A 310 24.32 13.36 5.60
N LEU A 311 23.31 12.54 5.89
CA LEU A 311 22.70 12.41 7.21
C LEU A 311 23.28 11.16 7.86
N GLU A 312 24.22 11.33 8.79
CA GLU A 312 24.95 10.24 9.45
C GLU A 312 24.36 9.93 10.83
N SER A 313 24.06 8.66 11.08
CA SER A 313 23.70 8.12 12.39
C SER A 313 24.84 7.22 12.89
N HIS A 314 25.63 7.73 13.83
CA HIS A 314 26.78 7.04 14.43
C HIS A 314 26.44 6.48 15.83
N PRO A 315 26.94 5.31 16.23
CA PRO A 315 26.62 4.63 17.50
C PRO A 315 27.29 5.25 18.73
N GLY A 316 27.40 6.58 18.75
CA GLY A 316 27.98 7.31 19.88
C GLY A 316 29.47 7.07 20.10
N PRO A 317 30.04 7.66 21.17
CA PRO A 317 31.47 7.60 21.46
C PRO A 317 31.94 6.24 22.00
N LYS A 318 31.05 5.42 22.59
CA LYS A 318 31.42 4.07 23.07
C LYS A 318 31.26 3.00 22.00
N ASN A 319 30.76 3.36 20.82
CA ASN A 319 30.44 2.43 19.74
C ASN A 319 29.50 1.31 20.20
N ASN A 320 28.58 1.61 21.11
CA ASN A 320 27.60 0.65 21.62
C ASN A 320 26.35 0.74 20.77
N THR A 321 26.18 -0.20 19.85
CA THR A 321 25.06 -0.21 18.91
C THR A 321 23.77 -0.79 19.49
N GLY A 322 23.75 -1.13 20.78
CA GLY A 322 22.57 -1.66 21.45
C GLY A 322 21.46 -0.61 21.59
N TRP A 323 20.29 -0.88 21.00
CA TRP A 323 19.11 0.01 21.04
C TRP A 323 19.30 1.36 20.34
N ASP A 324 20.20 1.43 19.34
CA ASP A 324 20.49 2.64 18.56
C ASP A 324 19.50 2.92 17.42
N SER A 325 18.25 2.46 17.56
CA SER A 325 17.22 2.86 16.62
C SER A 325 16.93 4.34 16.80
N CYS A 326 17.15 5.10 15.74
CA CYS A 326 17.14 6.55 15.76
C CYS A 326 16.38 7.16 14.58
N PHE A 327 16.00 8.42 14.72
CA PHE A 327 15.10 9.10 13.79
C PHE A 327 15.66 10.45 13.33
N TRP A 328 15.44 10.74 12.05
CA TRP A 328 15.54 12.07 11.46
C TRP A 328 14.14 12.50 11.02
N ALA A 329 13.48 13.36 11.80
CA ALA A 329 12.18 13.89 11.43
C ALA A 329 12.34 15.08 10.48
N GLU A 330 11.64 14.98 9.35
CA GLU A 330 11.44 16.02 8.35
C GLU A 330 12.71 16.80 7.93
N PRO A 331 13.84 16.14 7.57
CA PRO A 331 15.05 16.84 7.13
C PRO A 331 14.78 17.68 5.86
N THR A 332 14.58 18.98 6.06
CA THR A 332 14.06 19.92 5.06
C THR A 332 15.09 21.00 4.78
N LEU A 333 15.57 21.08 3.54
CA LEU A 333 16.33 22.24 3.10
C LEU A 333 15.40 23.44 2.93
N CYS A 334 15.81 24.59 3.42
CA CYS A 334 15.15 25.87 3.21
C CYS A 334 16.18 26.86 2.66
N ALA A 335 15.88 27.47 1.50
CA ALA A 335 16.67 28.56 0.94
C ALA A 335 15.87 29.86 1.02
N GLY A 336 16.50 30.94 1.49
CA GLY A 336 15.89 32.26 1.57
C GLY A 336 14.66 32.31 2.50
N GLN A 337 13.60 32.97 2.04
CA GLN A 337 12.34 33.12 2.77
C GLN A 337 11.17 32.51 1.97
N PRO A 338 10.94 31.19 2.09
CA PRO A 338 9.81 30.55 1.43
C PRO A 338 8.48 31.17 1.88
N PRO A 339 7.51 31.32 0.97
CA PRO A 339 6.27 32.01 1.27
C PRO A 339 5.44 31.28 2.32
N SER A 340 4.81 32.04 3.21
CA SER A 340 3.88 31.48 4.19
C SER A 340 2.60 30.98 3.50
N PRO A 341 2.06 29.82 3.93
CA PRO A 341 0.73 29.36 3.58
C PRO A 341 -0.35 30.43 3.78
N ALA A 342 -1.35 30.45 2.90
CA ALA A 342 -2.57 31.22 3.17
C ALA A 342 -3.27 30.68 4.44
N PRO A 343 -3.92 31.56 5.24
CA PRO A 343 -4.72 31.11 6.37
C PRO A 343 -5.79 30.11 5.96
N PHE A 344 -6.02 29.10 6.80
CA PHE A 344 -7.06 28.09 6.58
C PHE A 344 -7.74 27.74 7.92
N PRO A 345 -9.09 27.69 7.98
CA PRO A 345 -10.03 27.99 6.90
C PRO A 345 -10.05 29.49 6.50
N PRO A 346 -10.53 29.85 5.30
CA PRO A 346 -10.78 31.25 4.94
C PRO A 346 -11.69 31.95 5.96
N GLN A 347 -11.45 33.23 6.24
CA GLN A 347 -12.23 33.98 7.24
C GLN A 347 -13.49 34.65 6.66
N ASP A 348 -13.45 34.98 5.38
CA ASP A 348 -14.54 35.62 4.64
C ASP A 348 -14.52 35.15 3.17
N LEU A 349 -15.47 35.64 2.39
CA LEU A 349 -15.59 35.33 0.95
C LEU A 349 -14.76 36.24 0.05
N ALA A 350 -13.92 37.12 0.59
CA ALA A 350 -13.10 38.01 -0.21
C ALA A 350 -12.14 37.20 -1.08
N ASN A 351 -11.96 37.64 -2.33
CA ASN A 351 -11.12 36.99 -3.33
C ASN A 351 -11.51 35.55 -3.68
N SER A 352 -12.70 35.08 -3.27
CA SER A 352 -13.24 33.79 -3.67
C SER A 352 -13.89 33.86 -5.05
N ARG A 353 -13.81 32.76 -5.80
CA ARG A 353 -14.60 32.52 -7.01
C ARG A 353 -15.76 31.60 -6.69
N ARG A 354 -16.99 32.03 -6.95
CA ARG A 354 -18.17 31.18 -6.86
C ARG A 354 -18.29 30.31 -8.11
N LEU A 355 -18.31 28.99 -7.95
CA LEU A 355 -18.44 28.02 -9.05
C LEU A 355 -19.90 27.63 -9.35
N GLY A 356 -20.80 27.79 -8.38
CA GLY A 356 -22.20 27.39 -8.52
C GLY A 356 -22.80 27.00 -7.18
N SER A 357 -23.86 26.18 -7.22
CA SER A 357 -24.48 25.63 -6.00
C SER A 357 -24.75 24.13 -6.11
N VAL A 358 -24.62 23.44 -4.98
CA VAL A 358 -24.91 22.00 -4.82
C VAL A 358 -26.02 21.77 -3.82
N GLY A 359 -26.53 20.53 -3.77
CA GLY A 359 -27.57 20.10 -2.84
C GLY A 359 -28.99 20.29 -3.35
N GLN A 360 -29.86 19.34 -3.04
CA GLN A 360 -31.27 19.31 -3.48
C GLN A 360 -32.20 19.92 -2.44
N ALA A 361 -32.14 19.45 -1.18
CA ALA A 361 -33.00 19.96 -0.12
C ALA A 361 -32.42 21.22 0.50
N LYS A 362 -31.10 21.22 0.70
CA LYS A 362 -30.35 22.34 1.24
C LYS A 362 -29.29 22.78 0.25
N ARG A 363 -29.38 24.04 -0.19
CA ARG A 363 -28.49 24.62 -1.20
C ARG A 363 -27.22 25.16 -0.54
N PHE A 364 -26.05 24.73 -1.04
CA PHE A 364 -24.74 25.23 -0.64
C PHE A 364 -24.08 25.90 -1.85
N ASP A 365 -23.59 27.13 -1.68
CA ASP A 365 -22.75 27.77 -2.69
C ASP A 365 -21.32 27.25 -2.60
N VAL A 366 -20.73 26.93 -3.75
CA VAL A 366 -19.36 26.44 -3.84
C VAL A 366 -18.43 27.59 -4.17
N HIS A 367 -17.48 27.84 -3.26
CA HIS A 367 -16.47 28.89 -3.39
C HIS A 367 -15.07 28.29 -3.45
N VAL A 368 -14.20 28.88 -4.27
CA VAL A 368 -12.79 28.49 -4.39
C VAL A 368 -11.88 29.69 -4.24
N TRP A 369 -10.82 29.55 -3.45
CA TRP A 369 -9.70 30.48 -3.36
C TRP A 369 -8.48 29.80 -3.96
N PRO A 370 -8.10 30.12 -5.21
CA PRO A 370 -6.90 29.55 -5.82
C PRO A 370 -5.67 29.86 -4.95
N GLY A 371 -4.86 28.84 -4.69
CA GLY A 371 -3.61 29.02 -3.95
C GLY A 371 -2.45 29.35 -4.89
N ARG A 372 -1.25 29.53 -4.32
CA ARG A 372 -0.04 29.85 -5.11
C ARG A 372 0.41 28.67 -5.96
N ARG A 373 0.05 27.46 -5.55
CA ARG A 373 0.24 26.20 -6.28
C ARG A 373 -1.05 25.76 -6.99
N GLY A 374 -1.97 26.69 -7.25
CA GLY A 374 -3.21 26.42 -7.97
C GLY A 374 -4.20 25.63 -7.15
N LEU A 375 -4.65 24.47 -7.68
CA LEU A 375 -5.61 23.60 -6.98
C LEU A 375 -4.95 22.83 -5.83
N LEU A 376 -3.64 22.63 -5.88
CA LEU A 376 -2.89 21.84 -4.92
C LEU A 376 -2.87 22.45 -3.51
N ASP A 377 -3.03 23.77 -3.39
CA ASP A 377 -3.10 24.49 -2.11
C ASP A 377 -4.30 25.45 -2.01
N SER A 378 -5.26 25.34 -2.93
CA SER A 378 -6.50 26.13 -2.91
C SER A 378 -7.35 25.87 -1.66
N ALA A 379 -8.25 26.77 -1.29
CA ALA A 379 -9.37 26.42 -0.40
C ALA A 379 -10.63 26.19 -1.24
N VAL A 380 -11.40 25.15 -0.94
CA VAL A 380 -12.70 24.87 -1.56
C VAL A 380 -13.74 24.78 -0.45
N ALA A 381 -14.81 25.57 -0.53
CA ALA A 381 -15.81 25.67 0.51
C ALA A 381 -17.24 25.46 0.01
N PHE A 382 -18.06 24.86 0.87
CA PHE A 382 -19.51 24.74 0.78
C PHE A 382 -20.13 25.68 1.80
N VAL A 383 -20.78 26.74 1.31
CA VAL A 383 -21.26 27.86 2.14
C VAL A 383 -22.78 27.88 2.15
N GLN A 384 -23.38 27.97 3.33
CA GLN A 384 -24.82 28.07 3.51
C GLN A 384 -25.17 28.95 4.72
N GLN A 385 -25.88 30.06 4.49
CA GLN A 385 -26.42 30.94 5.56
C GLN A 385 -25.40 31.26 6.68
N GLY A 386 -24.17 31.64 6.31
CA GLY A 386 -23.09 31.98 7.25
C GLY A 386 -22.30 30.79 7.83
N ARG A 387 -22.70 29.55 7.52
CA ARG A 387 -21.96 28.33 7.82
C ARG A 387 -21.04 27.95 6.67
N MET A 388 -19.85 27.45 6.99
CA MET A 388 -18.84 27.07 5.99
C MET A 388 -18.15 25.76 6.36
N LEU A 389 -18.26 24.77 5.48
CA LEU A 389 -17.37 23.61 5.47
C LEU A 389 -16.36 23.79 4.33
N ALA A 390 -15.07 23.69 4.60
CA ALA A 390 -14.03 23.82 3.58
C ALA A 390 -13.00 22.70 3.66
N PHE A 391 -12.32 22.42 2.56
CA PHE A 391 -11.07 21.64 2.55
C PHE A 391 -9.96 22.42 1.85
N ARG A 392 -8.72 22.08 2.20
CA ARG A 392 -7.51 22.71 1.66
C ARG A 392 -6.84 21.80 0.65
N GLY A 393 -6.85 22.22 -0.60
CA GLY A 393 -6.07 21.65 -1.68
C GLY A 393 -6.52 20.26 -2.08
N PHE A 394 -5.84 19.73 -3.08
CA PHE A 394 -5.91 18.33 -3.44
C PHE A 394 -4.54 17.73 -3.22
N GLU A 395 -4.48 16.66 -2.44
CA GLU A 395 -3.28 15.85 -2.34
C GLU A 395 -3.13 15.08 -3.64
N VAL A 396 -1.95 15.13 -4.26
CA VAL A 396 -1.71 14.47 -5.55
C VAL A 396 -0.34 13.83 -5.53
N ARG A 397 -0.23 12.55 -5.89
CA ARG A 397 1.04 11.83 -5.99
C ARG A 397 1.35 11.43 -7.42
N VAL A 398 2.57 11.73 -7.85
CA VAL A 398 3.14 11.32 -9.14
C VAL A 398 4.62 10.98 -8.92
N LEU A 399 5.09 9.86 -9.48
CA LEU A 399 6.49 9.39 -9.35
C LEU A 399 6.94 9.29 -7.88
N GLY A 400 6.06 8.76 -7.03
CA GLY A 400 6.27 8.59 -5.59
C GLY A 400 6.24 9.88 -4.77
N SER A 401 6.12 11.05 -5.39
CA SER A 401 6.24 12.37 -4.74
C SER A 401 4.89 13.08 -4.62
N ARG A 402 4.63 13.72 -3.46
CA ARG A 402 3.44 14.56 -3.28
C ARG A 402 3.63 15.88 -4.02
N LEU A 403 2.73 16.26 -4.92
CA LEU A 403 2.81 17.51 -5.68
C LEU A 403 2.27 18.70 -4.88
N ASP A 404 1.36 18.44 -3.94
CA ASP A 404 0.76 19.43 -3.04
C ASP A 404 1.71 19.92 -1.95
N ASP A 405 2.67 19.09 -1.56
CA ASP A 405 3.73 19.47 -0.62
C ASP A 405 4.66 20.49 -1.30
N ASP A 406 4.82 21.66 -0.69
CA ASP A 406 5.72 22.71 -1.17
C ASP A 406 7.20 22.33 -1.03
N ARG A 407 7.49 21.24 -0.31
CA ARG A 407 8.83 20.65 -0.12
C ARG A 407 9.12 19.51 -1.11
N SER A 408 8.21 19.21 -2.04
CA SER A 408 8.35 18.12 -3.01
C SER A 408 9.62 18.24 -3.86
N PRO A 409 10.28 17.12 -4.21
CA PRO A 409 11.39 17.15 -5.18
C PRO A 409 10.92 17.39 -6.63
N LEU A 410 9.62 17.29 -6.91
CA LEU A 410 9.05 17.61 -8.22
C LEU A 410 8.73 19.11 -8.29
N VAL A 411 9.50 19.82 -9.11
CA VAL A 411 9.46 21.28 -9.13
C VAL A 411 8.28 21.78 -9.97
N LEU A 412 7.37 22.50 -9.31
CA LEU A 412 6.31 23.25 -9.98
C LEU A 412 6.91 24.47 -10.68
N GLN A 413 6.88 24.48 -12.02
CA GLN A 413 7.39 25.58 -12.84
C GLN A 413 6.37 26.70 -12.99
N LYS A 414 5.11 26.32 -13.22
CA LYS A 414 4.07 27.28 -13.57
C LYS A 414 2.68 26.72 -13.29
N VAL A 415 1.77 27.61 -12.90
CA VAL A 415 0.33 27.39 -12.91
C VAL A 415 -0.30 28.32 -13.94
N VAL A 416 -1.19 27.80 -14.78
CA VAL A 416 -1.92 28.56 -15.79
C VAL A 416 -3.40 28.26 -15.68
N GLU A 417 -4.23 29.29 -15.58
CA GLU A 417 -5.67 29.16 -15.74
C GLU A 417 -6.01 29.08 -17.23
N GLU A 418 -6.82 28.08 -17.60
CA GLU A 418 -7.32 27.87 -18.95
C GLU A 418 -8.81 28.23 -19.02
N PRO A 419 -9.31 28.71 -20.18
CA PRO A 419 -10.75 28.98 -20.36
C PRO A 419 -11.61 27.73 -20.12
N ASP A 420 -12.57 27.84 -19.20
CA ASP A 420 -13.56 26.82 -18.86
C ASP A 420 -14.78 27.48 -18.19
N GLU A 421 -15.96 26.85 -18.25
CA GLU A 421 -17.15 27.31 -17.51
C GLU A 421 -16.95 27.21 -15.98
N GLY A 422 -16.13 26.26 -15.54
CA GLY A 422 -15.65 26.13 -14.18
C GLY A 422 -14.28 26.80 -13.96
N LEU A 423 -13.46 26.20 -13.12
CA LEU A 423 -12.06 26.57 -12.90
C LEU A 423 -11.15 25.44 -13.42
N LYS A 424 -10.40 25.70 -14.48
CA LYS A 424 -9.43 24.76 -15.05
C LYS A 424 -8.02 25.30 -14.90
N LEU A 425 -7.18 24.58 -14.14
CA LEU A 425 -5.79 24.95 -13.89
C LEU A 425 -4.83 23.87 -14.41
N ARG A 426 -3.84 24.29 -15.19
CA ARG A 426 -2.69 23.48 -15.61
C ARG A 426 -1.50 23.78 -14.73
N HIS A 427 -0.89 22.74 -14.18
CA HIS A 427 0.30 22.81 -13.34
C HIS A 427 1.44 22.10 -14.07
N ARG A 428 2.46 22.85 -14.49
CA ARG A 428 3.62 22.29 -15.21
C ARG A 428 4.70 21.89 -14.22
N PHE A 429 5.08 20.62 -14.24
CA PHE A 429 6.12 20.06 -13.39
C PHE A 429 7.33 19.62 -14.20
N GLU A 430 8.51 19.70 -13.59
CA GLU A 430 9.73 19.06 -14.08
C GLU A 430 10.04 17.83 -13.22
N SER A 431 10.44 16.73 -13.87
CA SER A 431 10.82 15.48 -13.21
C SER A 431 12.08 14.87 -13.83
N PRO A 432 12.74 13.93 -13.14
CA PRO A 432 13.88 13.20 -13.72
C PRO A 432 13.54 12.39 -14.98
N LEU A 433 12.26 12.08 -15.23
CA LEU A 433 11.82 11.37 -16.43
C LEU A 433 11.42 12.32 -17.57
N GLY A 434 11.46 13.63 -17.34
CA GLY A 434 10.99 14.67 -18.25
C GLY A 434 9.82 15.48 -17.65
N PRO A 435 9.42 16.58 -18.31
CA PRO A 435 8.31 17.40 -17.87
C PRO A 435 6.98 16.64 -17.99
N PHE A 436 6.00 17.07 -17.21
CA PHE A 436 4.60 16.67 -17.37
C PHE A 436 3.68 17.77 -16.84
N ASP A 437 2.43 17.75 -17.26
CA ASP A 437 1.41 18.65 -16.75
C ASP A 437 0.37 17.89 -15.93
N LEU A 438 0.08 18.39 -14.74
CA LEU A 438 -1.12 18.03 -13.99
C LEU A 438 -2.23 19.03 -14.34
N VAL A 439 -3.33 18.54 -14.90
CA VAL A 439 -4.50 19.37 -15.19
C VAL A 439 -5.60 19.02 -14.20
N GLY A 440 -6.14 20.04 -13.54
CA GLY A 440 -7.28 19.91 -12.66
C GLY A 440 -8.42 20.84 -13.07
N ARG A 441 -9.64 20.33 -13.07
CA ARG A 441 -10.86 21.06 -13.40
C ARG A 441 -11.88 20.94 -12.28
N LEU A 442 -12.32 22.08 -11.75
CA LEU A 442 -13.42 22.18 -10.78
C LEU A 442 -14.65 22.79 -11.46
N GLY A 443 -15.82 22.17 -11.32
CA GLY A 443 -17.08 22.71 -11.85
C GLY A 443 -18.29 22.16 -11.11
N VAL A 444 -19.37 22.93 -11.06
CA VAL A 444 -20.65 22.45 -10.53
C VAL A 444 -21.49 21.89 -11.67
N GLU A 445 -21.80 20.60 -11.62
CA GLU A 445 -22.54 19.87 -12.65
C GLU A 445 -23.61 19.00 -12.01
N ASN A 446 -24.86 19.13 -12.47
CA ASN A 446 -26.00 18.35 -11.99
C ASN A 446 -26.15 18.37 -10.44
N GLY A 447 -25.93 19.53 -9.83
CA GLY A 447 -26.07 19.70 -8.37
C GLY A 447 -24.93 19.11 -7.53
N ALA A 448 -23.79 18.77 -8.15
CA ALA A 448 -22.60 18.27 -7.46
C ALA A 448 -21.35 19.05 -7.90
N LEU A 449 -20.38 19.22 -6.99
CA LEU A 449 -19.05 19.72 -7.36
C LEU A 449 -18.24 18.56 -7.94
N ARG A 450 -17.75 18.71 -9.16
CA ARG A 450 -16.84 17.78 -9.83
C ARG A 450 -15.42 18.34 -9.78
N ALA A 451 -14.49 17.53 -9.30
CA ALA A 451 -13.07 17.79 -9.35
C ALA A 451 -12.39 16.70 -10.17
N ARG A 452 -12.01 17.03 -11.40
CA ARG A 452 -11.37 16.09 -12.33
C ARG A 452 -9.88 16.35 -12.42
N PHE A 453 -9.08 15.29 -12.33
CA PHE A 453 -7.63 15.35 -12.48
C PHE A 453 -7.14 14.38 -13.55
N TRP A 454 -6.15 14.81 -14.33
CA TRP A 454 -5.46 13.97 -15.30
C TRP A 454 -4.07 14.52 -15.60
N LEU A 455 -3.22 13.70 -16.20
CA LEU A 455 -1.92 14.13 -16.71
C LEU A 455 -1.97 14.37 -18.21
N GLU A 456 -1.23 15.38 -18.66
CA GLU A 456 -0.92 15.65 -20.07
C GLU A 456 0.58 15.84 -20.24
N ASN A 457 1.05 15.79 -21.49
CA ASN A 457 2.46 16.01 -21.84
C ASN A 457 3.43 15.11 -21.06
N THR A 458 2.99 13.92 -20.67
CA THR A 458 3.81 12.95 -19.94
C THR A 458 4.89 12.36 -20.85
N PRO A 459 6.07 12.01 -20.31
CA PRO A 459 7.06 11.22 -21.03
C PRO A 459 6.46 9.91 -21.58
N ALA A 460 6.95 9.45 -22.74
CA ALA A 460 6.47 8.22 -23.35
C ALA A 460 6.66 7.01 -22.39
N PRO A 461 5.64 6.13 -22.25
CA PRO A 461 5.75 4.96 -21.38
C PRO A 461 6.86 4.02 -21.84
N ARG A 462 7.59 3.45 -20.88
CA ARG A 462 8.54 2.36 -21.09
C ARG A 462 8.14 1.18 -20.21
N PRO A 463 8.58 -0.06 -20.50
CA PRO A 463 8.29 -1.20 -19.62
C PRO A 463 8.61 -0.87 -18.16
N TRP A 464 7.63 -1.04 -17.27
CA TRP A 464 7.74 -0.78 -15.82
C TRP A 464 7.95 0.69 -15.41
N VAL A 465 7.96 1.63 -16.36
CA VAL A 465 8.14 3.07 -16.11
C VAL A 465 7.03 3.84 -16.82
N HIS A 466 6.02 4.26 -16.05
CA HIS A 466 4.85 4.98 -16.54
C HIS A 466 4.51 6.14 -15.60
N VAL A 467 4.48 7.36 -16.12
CA VAL A 467 4.07 8.55 -15.36
C VAL A 467 2.54 8.60 -15.32
N HIS A 468 1.97 8.47 -14.14
CA HIS A 468 0.52 8.49 -13.92
C HIS A 468 0.19 9.10 -12.56
N LEU A 469 -1.09 9.42 -12.35
CA LEU A 469 -1.61 9.74 -11.04
C LEU A 469 -1.61 8.48 -10.18
N GLU A 470 -0.75 8.47 -9.17
CA GLU A 470 -0.63 7.36 -8.20
C GLU A 470 -1.66 7.52 -7.08
N ASP A 471 -2.02 8.75 -6.74
CA ASP A 471 -2.99 9.06 -5.70
C ASP A 471 -3.54 10.48 -5.90
N VAL A 472 -4.83 10.66 -5.65
CA VAL A 472 -5.50 11.96 -5.54
C VAL A 472 -6.54 11.89 -4.43
N ALA A 473 -6.53 12.90 -3.55
CA ALA A 473 -7.48 13.05 -2.45
C ALA A 473 -7.81 14.52 -2.19
N ALA A 474 -8.94 14.78 -1.51
CA ALA A 474 -9.16 16.08 -0.90
C ALA A 474 -8.21 16.22 0.30
N GLY A 475 -7.56 17.39 0.46
CA GLY A 475 -6.70 17.63 1.60
C GLY A 475 -7.47 17.93 2.90
N PRO A 476 -6.79 18.48 3.92
CA PRO A 476 -7.37 18.70 5.24
C PRO A 476 -8.66 19.53 5.24
N TRP A 477 -9.67 19.06 5.98
CA TRP A 477 -10.94 19.74 6.18
C TRP A 477 -10.85 20.79 7.30
N SER A 478 -11.73 21.81 7.24
CA SER A 478 -11.81 22.89 8.22
C SER A 478 -12.23 22.38 9.60
N GLN A 479 -12.91 21.24 9.67
CA GLN A 479 -13.46 20.67 10.89
C GLN A 479 -13.42 19.14 10.86
N PRO A 480 -13.38 18.46 12.03
CA PRO A 480 -13.43 17.00 12.08
C PRO A 480 -14.82 16.47 11.72
N ALA A 481 -14.87 15.31 11.08
CA ALA A 481 -16.13 14.60 10.85
C ALA A 481 -16.64 14.00 12.17
N ARG A 482 -17.94 14.15 12.43
CA ARG A 482 -18.65 13.54 13.56
C ARG A 482 -19.08 12.11 13.26
N GLN A 483 -19.43 11.82 12.01
CA GLN A 483 -19.79 10.47 11.55
C GLN A 483 -19.23 10.19 10.15
N VAL A 484 -18.85 8.94 9.92
CA VAL A 484 -18.38 8.43 8.61
C VAL A 484 -19.23 7.23 8.23
N TYR A 485 -19.72 7.21 6.99
CA TYR A 485 -20.53 6.15 6.41
C TYR A 485 -19.73 5.48 5.29
N ALA A 486 -19.26 4.25 5.50
CA ALA A 486 -18.31 3.60 4.60
C ALA A 486 -18.52 2.09 4.45
N GLY A 487 -18.09 1.54 3.33
CA GLY A 487 -18.12 0.11 3.04
C GLY A 487 -19.53 -0.43 2.87
N GLN A 488 -19.80 -1.63 3.41
CA GLN A 488 -21.07 -2.35 3.26
C GLN A 488 -22.25 -1.75 4.07
N GLY A 489 -22.07 -0.55 4.67
CA GLY A 489 -23.10 0.11 5.48
C GLY A 489 -22.67 0.45 6.91
N ASN A 490 -21.37 0.58 7.18
CA ASN A 490 -20.89 0.96 8.50
C ASN A 490 -21.21 2.43 8.81
N VAL A 491 -21.54 2.71 10.07
CA VAL A 491 -21.67 4.07 10.62
C VAL A 491 -20.70 4.21 11.77
N ILE A 492 -19.65 5.01 11.57
CA ILE A 492 -18.57 5.20 12.54
C ILE A 492 -18.72 6.58 13.15
N ARG A 493 -19.06 6.63 14.44
CA ARG A 493 -19.27 7.88 15.19
C ARG A 493 -18.00 8.29 15.92
N GLN A 494 -17.69 9.59 15.89
CA GLN A 494 -16.47 10.17 16.47
C GLN A 494 -15.23 9.36 16.08
N PRO A 495 -14.97 9.21 14.77
CA PRO A 495 -13.96 8.29 14.27
C PRO A 495 -12.58 8.62 14.84
N GLY A 496 -11.86 7.59 15.33
CA GLY A 496 -10.41 7.64 15.48
C GLY A 496 -9.70 7.50 14.12
N PRO A 497 -8.36 7.47 14.08
CA PRO A 497 -7.64 7.26 12.83
C PRO A 497 -7.82 5.82 12.32
N PHE A 498 -8.18 5.65 11.04
CA PHE A 498 -8.23 4.35 10.39
C PHE A 498 -8.09 4.47 8.87
N ARG A 499 -7.78 3.33 8.24
CA ARG A 499 -7.70 3.18 6.78
C ARG A 499 -8.50 1.96 6.36
N LEU A 500 -9.36 2.10 5.35
CA LEU A 500 -10.09 0.99 4.75
C LEU A 500 -9.60 0.78 3.32
N GLY A 501 -8.95 -0.34 3.05
CA GLY A 501 -8.55 -0.71 1.68
C GLY A 501 -9.77 -1.03 0.83
N PHE A 502 -9.71 -0.70 -0.46
CA PHE A 502 -10.76 -1.08 -1.41
C PHE A 502 -10.75 -2.59 -1.62
N ASP A 503 -11.79 -3.25 -1.15
CA ASP A 503 -12.04 -4.68 -1.32
C ASP A 503 -13.52 -5.00 -1.10
N GLY A 504 -13.91 -6.26 -1.28
CA GLY A 504 -15.29 -6.69 -1.12
C GLY A 504 -15.84 -6.62 0.32
N HIS A 505 -15.00 -6.46 1.34
CA HIS A 505 -15.33 -6.57 2.76
C HIS A 505 -15.23 -5.24 3.53
N GLN A 506 -14.19 -4.44 3.30
CA GLN A 506 -13.86 -3.22 4.03
C GLN A 506 -14.50 -1.98 3.37
N LEU A 507 -14.06 -1.64 2.15
CA LEU A 507 -14.55 -0.52 1.35
C LEU A 507 -15.08 -1.04 0.00
N SER A 508 -16.33 -1.51 0.01
CA SER A 508 -17.00 -2.08 -1.17
C SER A 508 -17.70 -1.06 -2.07
N THR A 509 -17.54 0.24 -1.80
CA THR A 509 -18.23 1.33 -2.51
C THR A 509 -17.23 2.34 -3.07
N SER A 510 -17.57 2.94 -4.22
CA SER A 510 -16.85 4.07 -4.80
C SER A 510 -17.33 5.43 -4.26
N PHE A 511 -17.91 5.43 -3.05
CA PHE A 511 -18.37 6.63 -2.37
C PHE A 511 -18.38 6.43 -0.85
N VAL A 512 -18.33 7.55 -0.13
CA VAL A 512 -18.32 7.64 1.33
C VAL A 512 -19.17 8.84 1.77
N GLY A 513 -19.87 8.71 2.88
CA GLY A 513 -20.61 9.80 3.51
C GLY A 513 -19.88 10.36 4.73
N PHE A 514 -19.96 11.66 4.94
CA PHE A 514 -19.41 12.37 6.08
C PHE A 514 -20.45 13.32 6.68
N ASP A 515 -20.68 13.22 7.99
CA ASP A 515 -21.38 14.27 8.72
C ASP A 515 -20.35 15.12 9.45
N PHE A 516 -20.28 16.39 9.09
CA PHE A 516 -19.57 17.40 9.88
C PHE A 516 -20.57 18.25 10.68
N GLU A 517 -20.08 19.17 11.50
CA GLU A 517 -20.93 20.09 12.25
C GLU A 517 -21.76 21.01 11.34
N GLU A 518 -21.14 21.54 10.30
CA GLU A 518 -21.74 22.57 9.45
C GLU A 518 -22.47 22.02 8.22
N ALA A 519 -22.13 20.80 7.79
CA ALA A 519 -22.71 20.18 6.60
C ALA A 519 -22.56 18.66 6.61
N SER A 520 -23.47 17.98 5.91
CA SER A 520 -23.32 16.59 5.50
C SER A 520 -22.88 16.53 4.05
N LEU A 521 -21.97 15.61 3.74
CA LEU A 521 -21.30 15.52 2.45
C LEU A 521 -21.18 14.07 2.00
N VAL A 522 -21.47 13.80 0.73
CA VAL A 522 -21.05 12.56 0.06
C VAL A 522 -19.90 12.87 -0.88
N GLN A 523 -18.82 12.09 -0.75
CA GLN A 523 -17.72 12.06 -1.70
C GLN A 523 -17.82 10.78 -2.53
N GLY A 524 -17.93 10.90 -3.85
CA GLY A 524 -17.97 9.78 -4.80
C GLY A 524 -16.87 9.87 -5.85
N VAL A 525 -16.47 8.73 -6.41
CA VAL A 525 -15.38 8.63 -7.40
C VAL A 525 -15.81 7.74 -8.57
N ASP A 526 -15.28 8.02 -9.76
CA ASP A 526 -15.64 7.33 -11.02
C ASP A 526 -14.70 6.16 -11.40
N VAL A 527 -13.59 6.00 -10.68
CA VAL A 527 -12.69 4.84 -10.75
C VAL A 527 -12.59 4.18 -9.37
N PRO A 528 -12.23 2.88 -9.29
CA PRO A 528 -12.02 2.22 -8.00
C PRO A 528 -10.99 2.99 -7.15
N PRO A 529 -11.32 3.41 -5.92
CA PRO A 529 -10.35 4.02 -5.02
C PRO A 529 -9.34 2.96 -4.56
N ASP A 530 -8.17 3.38 -4.09
CA ASP A 530 -7.24 2.48 -3.39
C ASP A 530 -7.70 2.24 -1.95
N HIS A 531 -8.15 3.32 -1.28
CA HIS A 531 -8.59 3.27 0.10
C HIS A 531 -9.37 4.52 0.52
N LEU A 532 -10.02 4.43 1.68
CA LEU A 532 -10.48 5.57 2.48
C LEU A 532 -9.47 5.82 3.59
N GLU A 533 -9.00 7.06 3.76
CA GLU A 533 -8.17 7.47 4.88
C GLU A 533 -8.94 8.43 5.81
N ILE A 534 -8.91 8.13 7.10
CA ILE A 534 -9.47 8.95 8.17
C ILE A 534 -8.37 9.25 9.17
N SER A 535 -8.02 10.54 9.30
CA SER A 535 -7.03 11.03 10.26
C SER A 535 -7.53 12.32 10.93
N PRO A 536 -8.22 12.21 12.08
CA PRO A 536 -8.80 13.37 12.77
C PRO A 536 -7.77 14.42 13.19
N GLU A 537 -6.56 13.99 13.59
CA GLU A 537 -5.45 14.88 13.94
C GLU A 537 -5.07 15.80 12.77
N ARG A 538 -5.00 15.23 11.56
CA ARG A 538 -4.70 15.96 10.32
C ARG A 538 -5.94 16.58 9.68
N ARG A 539 -7.13 16.38 10.27
CA ARG A 539 -8.45 16.67 9.69
C ARG A 539 -8.62 16.08 8.28
N HIS A 540 -8.05 14.92 8.04
CA HIS A 540 -8.08 14.26 6.74
C HIS A 540 -9.23 13.25 6.67
N TYR A 541 -10.09 13.41 5.67
CA TYR A 541 -11.27 12.57 5.44
C TYR A 541 -11.51 12.49 3.94
N SER A 542 -10.89 11.51 3.27
CA SER A 542 -11.01 11.39 1.81
C SER A 542 -10.80 9.97 1.32
N LEU A 543 -11.53 9.63 0.25
CA LEU A 543 -11.10 8.58 -0.67
C LEU A 543 -9.79 9.01 -1.35
N HIS A 544 -8.90 8.04 -1.49
CA HIS A 544 -7.62 8.13 -2.20
C HIS A 544 -7.73 7.33 -3.49
N VAL A 545 -7.49 8.00 -4.61
CA VAL A 545 -7.93 7.51 -5.92
C VAL A 545 -6.80 7.65 -6.94
N PRO A 546 -6.31 6.54 -7.52
CA PRO A 546 -5.30 6.59 -8.57
C PRO A 546 -5.93 6.94 -9.94
N HIS A 547 -5.06 7.08 -10.95
CA HIS A 547 -5.40 7.26 -12.37
C HIS A 547 -6.14 8.56 -12.68
N ASN A 548 -6.59 8.73 -13.92
CA ASN A 548 -7.42 9.87 -14.30
C ASN A 548 -8.83 9.65 -13.74
N GLN A 549 -9.27 10.57 -12.89
CA GLN A 549 -10.47 10.40 -12.08
C GLN A 549 -11.24 11.72 -11.93
N THR A 550 -12.50 11.57 -11.53
CA THR A 550 -13.39 12.64 -11.12
C THR A 550 -13.88 12.37 -9.70
N MET A 551 -13.43 13.20 -8.76
CA MET A 551 -14.00 13.25 -7.41
C MET A 551 -15.27 14.10 -7.45
N THR A 552 -16.33 13.63 -6.81
CA THR A 552 -17.64 14.26 -6.80
C THR A 552 -18.03 14.56 -5.36
N PHE A 553 -18.28 15.82 -5.05
CA PHE A 553 -18.64 16.28 -3.72
C PHE A 553 -20.07 16.80 -3.72
N ILE A 554 -20.90 16.22 -2.85
CA ILE A 554 -22.34 16.49 -2.79
C ILE A 554 -22.69 16.87 -1.36
N ALA A 555 -22.77 18.17 -1.10
CA ALA A 555 -23.27 18.68 0.17
C ALA A 555 -24.79 18.78 0.12
N ASP A 556 -25.47 18.31 1.17
CA ASP A 556 -26.93 18.43 1.31
C ASP A 556 -27.32 18.48 2.80
N ALA A 557 -28.62 18.44 3.10
CA ALA A 557 -29.12 18.44 4.47
C ALA A 557 -28.67 17.22 5.28
N ASP A 558 -28.47 16.08 4.63
CA ASP A 558 -27.94 14.84 5.22
C ASP A 558 -27.26 13.96 4.15
N VAL A 559 -26.51 12.95 4.59
CA VAL A 559 -25.81 12.00 3.70
C VAL A 559 -26.77 11.12 2.88
N TRP A 560 -28.03 10.93 3.30
CA TRP A 560 -29.00 10.10 2.61
C TRP A 560 -29.55 10.78 1.36
N LEU A 561 -29.75 12.09 1.42
CA LEU A 561 -30.03 12.91 0.25
C LEU A 561 -28.80 12.98 -0.66
N GLY A 562 -27.62 13.15 -0.08
CA GLY A 562 -26.34 13.13 -0.81
C GLY A 562 -26.14 11.83 -1.61
N VAL A 563 -26.43 10.66 -1.04
CA VAL A 563 -26.26 9.37 -1.74
C VAL A 563 -27.32 9.15 -2.82
N LYS A 564 -28.55 9.67 -2.65
CA LYS A 564 -29.57 9.65 -3.71
C LYS A 564 -29.15 10.53 -4.89
N ALA A 565 -28.58 11.69 -4.62
CA ALA A 565 -27.99 12.54 -5.65
C ALA A 565 -26.81 11.83 -6.33
N TRP A 566 -25.89 11.20 -5.57
CA TRP A 566 -24.80 10.39 -6.12
C TRP A 566 -25.31 9.31 -7.08
N ARG A 567 -26.32 8.53 -6.68
CA ARG A 567 -26.96 7.51 -7.52
C ARG A 567 -27.45 8.08 -8.86
N SER A 568 -27.90 9.32 -8.87
CA SER A 568 -28.44 9.98 -10.06
C SER A 568 -27.35 10.53 -10.98
N VAL A 569 -26.16 10.85 -10.45
CA VAL A 569 -25.11 11.56 -11.20
C VAL A 569 -23.84 10.74 -11.45
N ASN A 570 -23.66 9.58 -10.81
CA ASN A 570 -22.38 8.85 -10.89
C ASN A 570 -22.04 8.32 -12.29
N GLY A 571 -23.04 8.04 -13.12
CA GLY A 571 -22.85 7.52 -14.48
C GLY A 571 -22.17 6.13 -14.57
N LEU A 572 -21.95 5.46 -13.44
CA LEU A 572 -21.28 4.16 -13.39
C LEU A 572 -22.16 3.08 -14.02
N LYS A 573 -21.52 2.20 -14.80
CA LYS A 573 -22.17 1.07 -15.46
C LYS A 573 -21.63 -0.23 -14.89
N ALA A 574 -22.49 -1.24 -14.80
CA ALA A 574 -22.07 -2.58 -14.45
C ALA A 574 -20.97 -3.05 -15.42
N ALA A 575 -19.87 -3.59 -14.89
CA ALA A 575 -18.79 -4.13 -15.72
C ALA A 575 -19.33 -5.27 -16.59
N GLY A 576 -18.75 -5.50 -17.77
CA GLY A 576 -19.23 -6.53 -18.72
C GLY A 576 -19.22 -7.96 -18.16
N GLY A 577 -18.50 -8.21 -17.07
CA GLY A 577 -18.52 -9.48 -16.33
C GLY A 577 -19.73 -9.62 -15.40
N VAL A 578 -20.35 -8.53 -14.94
CA VAL A 578 -21.47 -8.55 -13.99
C VAL A 578 -22.64 -9.38 -14.53
N PRO A 579 -23.12 -9.21 -15.78
CA PRO A 579 -24.19 -10.08 -16.30
C PRO A 579 -23.84 -11.57 -16.35
N ARG A 580 -22.54 -11.92 -16.39
CA ARG A 580 -22.10 -13.32 -16.38
C ARG A 580 -22.12 -13.93 -14.98
N VAL A 581 -21.98 -13.12 -13.93
CA VAL A 581 -21.85 -13.58 -12.53
C VAL A 581 -23.04 -13.22 -11.65
N ALA A 582 -23.89 -12.28 -12.06
CA ALA A 582 -25.17 -12.01 -11.41
C ALA A 582 -26.00 -13.31 -11.35
N GLY A 583 -26.67 -13.58 -10.24
CA GLY A 583 -27.34 -14.87 -10.04
C GLY A 583 -26.42 -16.03 -9.68
N ARG A 584 -25.11 -15.84 -9.52
CA ARG A 584 -24.17 -16.91 -9.14
C ARG A 584 -23.65 -16.74 -7.72
N PHE A 585 -23.61 -17.85 -6.99
CA PHE A 585 -23.07 -17.93 -5.65
C PHE A 585 -21.61 -18.37 -5.67
N VAL A 586 -20.78 -17.72 -4.85
CA VAL A 586 -19.45 -18.23 -4.48
C VAL A 586 -19.53 -18.67 -3.03
N PHE A 587 -19.19 -19.92 -2.77
CA PHE A 587 -19.13 -20.47 -1.41
C PHE A 587 -17.67 -20.60 -1.00
N ASP A 588 -17.30 -19.83 0.02
CA ASP A 588 -15.95 -19.82 0.57
C ASP A 588 -15.87 -20.82 1.75
N LEU A 589 -15.44 -22.05 1.45
CA LEU A 589 -15.51 -23.20 2.36
C LEU A 589 -14.10 -23.60 2.85
N TRP A 590 -13.78 -23.24 4.09
CA TRP A 590 -12.50 -23.49 4.73
C TRP A 590 -12.53 -24.74 5.62
N GLY A 591 -12.36 -25.93 5.02
CA GLY A 591 -12.20 -27.21 5.73
C GLY A 591 -13.46 -28.08 5.88
N GLY A 592 -13.34 -29.22 6.57
CA GLY A 592 -14.41 -30.23 6.70
C GLY A 592 -14.42 -31.25 5.56
N ARG A 593 -15.27 -32.29 5.61
CA ARG A 593 -15.30 -33.30 4.53
C ARG A 593 -16.01 -32.76 3.30
N TYR A 594 -15.36 -32.80 2.13
CA TYR A 594 -15.94 -32.30 0.87
C TYR A 594 -17.28 -32.93 0.52
N ALA A 595 -17.50 -34.20 0.88
CA ALA A 595 -18.77 -34.88 0.70
C ALA A 595 -19.91 -34.25 1.54
N ASP A 596 -19.63 -33.90 2.79
CA ASP A 596 -20.60 -33.28 3.70
C ASP A 596 -20.92 -31.85 3.23
N LEU A 597 -19.90 -31.10 2.81
CA LEU A 597 -20.07 -29.77 2.21
C LEU A 597 -20.93 -29.81 0.94
N ALA A 598 -20.67 -30.76 0.04
CA ALA A 598 -21.48 -30.94 -1.16
C ALA A 598 -22.93 -31.34 -0.86
N HIS A 599 -23.15 -32.10 0.23
CA HIS A 599 -24.50 -32.40 0.72
C HIS A 599 -25.18 -31.14 1.27
N GLY A 600 -24.51 -30.39 2.13
CA GLY A 600 -25.01 -29.14 2.70
C GLY A 600 -25.35 -28.11 1.62
N LEU A 601 -24.48 -27.92 0.61
CA LEU A 601 -24.76 -27.04 -0.53
C LEU A 601 -26.04 -27.45 -1.27
N ARG A 602 -26.26 -28.75 -1.51
CA ARG A 602 -27.51 -29.23 -2.13
C ARG A 602 -28.73 -28.89 -1.28
N GLN A 603 -28.65 -29.06 0.04
CA GLN A 603 -29.74 -28.68 0.95
C GLN A 603 -29.98 -27.17 0.94
N SER A 604 -28.92 -26.38 0.95
CA SER A 604 -28.93 -24.93 0.86
C SER A 604 -29.64 -24.42 -0.42
N PHE A 605 -29.40 -25.04 -1.57
CA PHE A 605 -30.14 -24.73 -2.80
C PHE A 605 -31.61 -25.16 -2.74
N CYS A 606 -31.92 -26.33 -2.15
CA CYS A 606 -33.30 -26.73 -1.89
C CYS A 606 -34.02 -25.77 -0.93
N TYR A 607 -33.29 -25.12 -0.02
CA TYR A 607 -33.81 -24.14 0.93
C TYR A 607 -34.07 -22.76 0.31
N GLY A 608 -33.74 -22.55 -0.97
CA GLY A 608 -34.11 -21.32 -1.70
C GLY A 608 -32.99 -20.31 -1.88
N LEU A 609 -31.71 -20.72 -1.78
CA LEU A 609 -30.56 -19.93 -2.28
C LEU A 609 -30.61 -19.81 -3.82
N THR A 610 -31.56 -18.99 -4.30
CA THR A 610 -31.94 -18.87 -5.71
C THR A 610 -31.96 -17.43 -6.22
N ASP A 611 -32.05 -16.45 -5.34
CA ASP A 611 -31.92 -15.02 -5.66
C ASP A 611 -30.48 -14.54 -5.42
N ALA A 612 -29.67 -14.53 -6.47
CA ALA A 612 -28.34 -13.91 -6.50
C ALA A 612 -28.25 -12.77 -7.51
#